data_AF-A0A4Q3RLT3-F1
#
_entry.id   AF-A0A4Q3RLT3-F1
#
_cell.length_a   1.000
_cell.length_b   1.000
_cell.length_c   1.000
_cell.angle_alpha   90.00
_cell.angle_beta   90.00
_cell.angle_gamma   90.00
#
_symmetry.space_group_name_H-M   'P 1'
#
loop_
_entity.id
_entity.type
_entity.pdbx_description
1 polymer ?
#
loop_
_entity_poly.entity_id
_entity_poly.type
_entity_poly.pdbx_seq_one_letter_code
_entity_poly.pdbx_strand_id
1 'polypeptide(L)'
;MKQIFHLVLSFTIITVTQAQVVGVGTTSPDSAAILDIFSTNKGVLIPRVLDTSAVLKPLEGLIIYAKNTRAPYYYNGVQWLQLGGGLPTANGVPTGRITYQVSGAGFSSSEEDLTALSHGAANPAAVGPGGISTGSPSVSSFSITKTMDLNSKAFNMATLAGTVFASVEIKVYATGATTPYASYQLKNFVVEGYQVSVSADGAELTESLSLSFENYGFKDWVRSTSFGYNLASKTFTSY
;
A
#
# COMPACT_ATOMS: atom_id res chain seq x y z
N MET A 1 65.21 46.15 -43.58
CA MET A 1 64.82 44.72 -43.64
C MET A 1 64.91 44.13 -42.24
N LYS A 2 63.98 43.24 -41.90
CA LYS A 2 63.95 42.39 -40.70
C LYS A 2 63.52 43.09 -39.41
N GLN A 3 62.26 43.55 -39.44
CA GLN A 3 61.43 43.51 -38.25
C GLN A 3 61.47 42.07 -37.71
N ILE A 4 62.16 41.87 -36.60
CA ILE A 4 62.10 40.62 -35.82
C ILE A 4 60.75 40.64 -35.12
N PHE A 5 59.76 40.27 -35.93
CA PHE A 5 58.33 40.14 -35.66
C PHE A 5 58.09 38.78 -34.97
N HIS A 6 58.85 38.47 -33.92
CA HIS A 6 58.78 37.18 -33.21
C HIS A 6 58.62 37.38 -31.70
N LEU A 7 57.71 38.27 -31.32
CA LEU A 7 57.08 38.22 -30.00
C LEU A 7 55.62 38.68 -30.10
N VAL A 8 54.93 38.24 -31.15
CA VAL A 8 53.47 38.34 -31.23
C VAL A 8 52.91 37.29 -30.28
N LEU A 9 52.57 37.77 -29.09
CA LEU A 9 51.36 37.42 -28.36
C LEU A 9 51.04 35.91 -28.35
N SER A 10 51.54 35.23 -27.32
CA SER A 10 50.93 34.00 -26.80
C SER A 10 49.46 34.31 -26.46
N PHE A 11 48.58 34.21 -27.44
CA PHE A 11 47.14 34.24 -27.24
C PHE A 11 46.76 32.88 -26.65
N THR A 12 46.87 32.77 -25.33
CA THR A 12 46.30 31.64 -24.58
C THR A 12 44.80 31.70 -24.80
N ILE A 13 44.30 30.90 -25.74
CA ILE A 13 42.87 30.64 -25.90
C ILE A 13 42.45 29.86 -24.65
N ILE A 14 41.94 30.58 -23.65
CA ILE A 14 41.21 29.95 -22.55
C ILE A 14 39.87 29.54 -23.15
N THR A 15 39.79 28.31 -23.66
CA THR A 15 38.49 27.68 -23.93
C THR A 15 37.82 27.48 -22.58
N VAL A 16 36.88 28.36 -22.23
CA VAL A 16 35.94 28.10 -21.15
C VAL A 16 35.08 26.93 -21.64
N THR A 17 35.45 25.71 -21.29
CA THR A 17 34.58 24.55 -21.46
C THR A 17 33.37 24.80 -20.56
N GLN A 18 32.28 25.28 -21.13
CA GLN A 18 31.01 25.29 -20.43
C GLN A 18 30.67 23.83 -20.16
N ALA A 19 30.60 23.44 -18.89
CA ALA A 19 30.11 22.12 -18.52
C ALA A 19 28.63 22.07 -18.91
N GLN A 20 28.32 21.46 -20.07
CA GLN A 20 26.96 21.42 -20.61
C GLN A 20 26.08 20.36 -19.92
N VAL A 21 26.70 19.37 -19.27
CA VAL A 21 26.01 18.32 -18.50
C VAL A 21 26.85 17.94 -17.29
N VAL A 22 26.22 17.73 -16.13
CA VAL A 22 26.89 17.24 -14.92
C VAL A 22 26.74 15.72 -14.85
N GLY A 23 27.84 15.00 -15.05
CA GLY A 23 27.91 13.56 -14.78
C GLY A 23 28.46 13.30 -13.37
N VAL A 24 27.77 12.48 -12.58
CA VAL A 24 28.28 11.95 -11.31
C VAL A 24 28.35 10.43 -11.40
N GLY A 25 29.58 9.90 -11.43
CA GLY A 25 29.80 8.45 -11.59
C GLY A 25 29.68 7.92 -13.03
N THR A 26 29.54 8.81 -14.02
CA THR A 26 29.60 8.51 -15.45
C THR A 26 30.49 9.53 -16.17
N THR A 27 31.25 9.08 -17.17
CA THR A 27 32.05 9.94 -18.07
C THR A 27 31.33 10.25 -19.38
N SER A 28 30.17 9.62 -19.61
CA SER A 28 29.32 9.85 -20.78
C SER A 28 27.89 10.11 -20.30
N PRO A 29 27.60 11.28 -19.72
CA PRO A 29 26.24 11.64 -19.34
C PRO A 29 25.29 11.58 -20.52
N ASP A 30 24.03 11.20 -20.29
CA ASP A 30 23.00 11.25 -21.32
C ASP A 30 22.82 12.69 -21.84
N SER A 31 22.78 12.86 -23.16
CA SER A 31 22.61 14.15 -23.83
C SER A 31 21.28 14.86 -23.50
N ALA A 32 20.27 14.11 -23.03
CA ALA A 32 18.99 14.64 -22.58
C ALA A 32 18.98 15.05 -21.10
N ALA A 33 20.05 14.77 -20.35
CA ALA A 33 20.16 15.10 -18.94
C ALA A 33 20.98 16.39 -18.73
N ILE A 34 20.57 17.23 -17.79
CA ILE A 34 21.43 18.30 -17.24
C ILE A 34 22.27 17.74 -16.08
N LEU A 35 21.76 16.72 -15.39
CA LEU A 35 22.43 15.98 -14.32
C LEU A 35 22.17 14.48 -14.52
N ASP A 36 23.22 13.72 -14.78
CA ASP A 36 23.19 12.27 -14.92
C ASP A 36 24.02 11.64 -13.78
N ILE A 37 23.39 10.79 -12.98
CA ILE A 37 24.01 10.17 -11.81
C ILE A 37 23.97 8.65 -11.99
N PHE A 38 25.15 8.06 -12.13
CA PHE A 38 25.30 6.62 -12.29
C PHE A 38 26.04 6.01 -11.09
N SER A 39 25.48 4.95 -10.52
CA SER A 39 26.17 4.09 -9.57
C SER A 39 25.52 2.71 -9.58
N THR A 40 26.34 1.66 -9.43
CA THR A 40 25.84 0.28 -9.30
C THR A 40 25.50 -0.10 -7.86
N ASN A 41 25.88 0.71 -6.87
CA ASN A 41 25.74 0.37 -5.45
C ASN A 41 25.50 1.56 -4.50
N LYS A 42 25.26 2.77 -5.01
CA LYS A 42 24.93 3.96 -4.21
C LYS A 42 23.65 4.62 -4.73
N GLY A 43 22.95 5.31 -3.84
CA GLY A 43 21.78 6.12 -4.17
C GLY A 43 22.05 7.62 -4.05
N VAL A 44 21.03 8.41 -4.38
CA VAL A 44 21.04 9.88 -4.22
C VAL A 44 20.30 10.26 -2.95
N LEU A 45 20.96 11.00 -2.05
CA LEU A 45 20.31 11.58 -0.88
C LEU A 45 19.75 12.97 -1.23
N ILE A 46 18.44 13.02 -1.51
CA ILE A 46 17.71 14.29 -1.75
C ILE A 46 17.58 15.13 -0.46
N PRO A 47 17.27 16.44 -0.56
CA PRO A 47 17.09 17.30 0.61
C PRO A 47 16.11 16.71 1.63
N ARG A 48 16.57 16.58 2.89
CA ARG A 48 15.78 16.05 4.01
C ARG A 48 15.22 17.18 4.84
N VAL A 49 13.92 17.41 4.74
CA VAL A 49 13.21 18.43 5.51
C VAL A 49 12.42 17.79 6.65
N LEU A 50 12.01 18.58 7.64
CA LEU A 50 11.16 18.06 8.73
C LEU A 50 9.82 17.58 8.16
N ASP A 51 9.17 18.44 7.39
CA ASP A 51 7.92 18.21 6.67
C ASP A 51 7.86 19.10 5.42
N THR A 52 6.88 18.87 4.56
CA THR A 52 6.51 19.66 3.37
C THR A 52 6.33 21.15 3.66
N SER A 53 5.79 21.49 4.84
CA SER A 53 5.61 22.88 5.30
C SER A 53 6.92 23.62 5.58
N ALA A 54 8.04 22.90 5.74
CA ALA A 54 9.36 23.53 5.92
C ALA A 54 9.89 24.18 4.64
N VAL A 55 9.31 23.84 3.47
CA VAL A 55 9.63 24.47 2.18
C VAL A 55 8.61 25.59 1.93
N LEU A 56 8.98 26.83 2.27
CA LEU A 56 8.05 27.97 2.28
C LEU A 56 7.60 28.44 0.89
N LYS A 57 8.41 28.23 -0.14
CA LYS A 57 8.14 28.64 -1.53
C LYS A 57 8.53 27.51 -2.49
N PRO A 58 7.78 26.42 -2.50
CA PRO A 58 8.10 25.29 -3.36
C PRO A 58 7.89 25.67 -4.83
N LEU A 59 8.81 25.23 -5.68
CA LEU A 59 8.68 25.29 -7.13
C LEU A 59 8.21 23.94 -7.67
N GLU A 60 7.48 23.98 -8.78
CA GLU A 60 7.06 22.77 -9.48
C GLU A 60 8.27 21.89 -9.83
N GLY A 61 8.14 20.59 -9.61
CA GLY A 61 9.20 19.61 -9.84
C GLY A 61 10.21 19.45 -8.71
N LEU A 62 10.11 20.22 -7.61
CA LEU A 62 10.94 19.98 -6.43
C LEU A 62 10.67 18.60 -5.82
N ILE A 63 11.73 17.92 -5.43
CA ILE A 63 11.68 16.62 -4.75
C ILE A 63 12.38 16.73 -3.39
N ILE A 64 11.73 16.24 -2.33
CA ILE A 64 12.25 16.25 -0.96
C ILE A 64 11.98 14.91 -0.28
N TYR A 65 12.72 14.64 0.80
CA TYR A 65 12.38 13.60 1.76
C TYR A 65 11.87 14.25 3.05
N ALA A 66 10.59 14.00 3.39
CA ALA A 66 9.99 14.50 4.62
C ALA A 66 10.26 13.53 5.77
N LYS A 67 10.94 13.99 6.83
CA LYS A 67 11.36 13.14 7.95
C LYS A 67 10.20 12.66 8.81
N ASN A 68 9.17 13.49 9.01
CA ASN A 68 8.02 13.12 9.83
C ASN A 68 7.23 11.95 9.22
N THR A 69 6.96 12.03 7.92
CA THR A 69 6.24 10.99 7.17
C THR A 69 7.16 9.90 6.62
N ARG A 70 8.48 10.08 6.72
CA ARG A 70 9.52 9.15 6.28
C ARG A 70 9.39 8.78 4.79
N ALA A 71 8.94 9.72 3.97
CA ALA A 71 8.58 9.47 2.57
C ALA A 71 9.11 10.56 1.63
N PRO A 72 9.37 10.22 0.34
CA PRO A 72 9.67 11.18 -0.70
C PRO A 72 8.40 11.90 -1.19
N TYR A 73 8.50 13.20 -1.45
CA TYR A 73 7.44 14.03 -2.02
C TYR A 73 7.95 14.79 -3.23
N TYR A 74 7.05 15.04 -4.19
CA TYR A 74 7.25 16.02 -5.27
C TYR A 74 6.20 17.13 -5.20
N TYR A 75 6.58 18.36 -5.57
CA TYR A 75 5.63 19.47 -5.65
C TYR A 75 5.13 19.64 -7.10
N ASN A 76 3.82 19.63 -7.30
CA ASN A 76 3.21 19.71 -8.65
C ASN A 76 2.85 21.14 -9.09
N GLY A 77 3.43 22.15 -8.42
CA GLY A 77 3.07 23.56 -8.62
C GLY A 77 1.94 24.06 -7.71
N VAL A 78 1.13 23.15 -7.16
CA VAL A 78 -0.03 23.48 -6.31
C VAL A 78 0.10 22.89 -4.91
N GLN A 79 0.52 21.63 -4.79
CA GLN A 79 0.62 20.90 -3.54
C GLN A 79 1.74 19.85 -3.58
N TRP A 80 2.11 19.38 -2.40
CA TRP A 80 3.03 18.26 -2.24
C TRP A 80 2.29 16.93 -2.39
N LEU A 81 2.80 16.07 -3.27
CA LEU A 81 2.29 14.73 -3.51
C LEU A 81 3.36 13.71 -3.12
N GLN A 82 2.97 12.70 -2.35
CA GLN A 82 3.88 11.62 -1.96
C GLN A 82 4.19 10.74 -3.18
N LEU A 83 5.48 10.51 -3.44
CA LEU A 83 5.90 9.57 -4.48
C LEU A 83 5.73 8.14 -3.93
N GLY A 84 4.86 7.35 -4.56
CA GLY A 84 4.58 5.95 -4.18
C GLY A 84 3.55 5.75 -3.06
N GLY A 85 2.81 6.80 -2.66
CA GLY A 85 1.69 6.69 -1.72
C GLY A 85 0.34 6.70 -2.43
N GLY A 86 -0.57 5.80 -2.07
CA GLY A 86 -1.98 5.86 -2.50
C GLY A 86 -2.64 7.17 -2.05
N LEU A 87 -3.61 7.65 -2.84
CA LEU A 87 -4.31 8.92 -2.64
C LEU A 87 -4.84 9.05 -1.19
N PRO A 88 -4.74 10.24 -0.56
CA PRO A 88 -5.32 10.47 0.75
C PRO A 88 -6.85 10.53 0.63
N THR A 89 -7.54 9.45 1.03
CA THR A 89 -9.02 9.44 1.12
C THR A 89 -9.52 10.04 2.43
N ALA A 90 -10.68 10.68 2.34
CA ALA A 90 -11.24 11.74 3.20
C ALA A 90 -11.55 11.41 4.70
N ASN A 91 -10.94 10.39 5.30
CA ASN A 91 -11.01 10.12 6.76
C ASN A 91 -9.63 9.92 7.42
N GLY A 92 -8.55 10.28 6.73
CA GLY A 92 -7.29 10.74 7.34
C GLY A 92 -6.43 9.75 8.11
N VAL A 93 -6.77 8.46 8.14
CA VAL A 93 -5.83 7.41 8.52
C VAL A 93 -5.60 6.55 7.29
N PRO A 94 -4.52 6.78 6.53
CA PRO A 94 -4.16 5.87 5.44
C PRO A 94 -4.03 4.46 6.04
N THR A 95 -4.81 3.52 5.50
CA THR A 95 -4.61 2.11 5.80
C THR A 95 -3.20 1.77 5.32
N GLY A 96 -2.32 1.48 6.27
CA GLY A 96 -0.92 1.20 5.99
C GLY A 96 -0.66 -0.26 5.71
N ARG A 97 -1.41 -1.13 6.38
CA ARG A 97 -1.26 -2.59 6.31
C ARG A 97 -2.58 -3.25 6.66
N ILE A 98 -2.94 -4.29 5.92
CA ILE A 98 -4.03 -5.20 6.24
C ILE A 98 -3.39 -6.55 6.47
N THR A 99 -3.85 -7.29 7.47
CA THR A 99 -3.30 -8.59 7.81
C THR A 99 -4.38 -9.59 8.13
N TYR A 100 -4.01 -10.86 8.12
CA TYR A 100 -4.85 -11.92 8.65
C TYR A 100 -4.05 -12.88 9.52
N GLN A 101 -4.75 -13.55 10.41
CA GLN A 101 -4.22 -14.62 11.24
C GLN A 101 -5.29 -15.70 11.37
N VAL A 102 -4.95 -16.94 11.02
CA VAL A 102 -5.85 -18.09 11.13
C VAL A 102 -5.46 -18.93 12.33
N SER A 103 -6.47 -19.38 13.09
CA SER A 103 -6.29 -20.38 14.14
C SER A 103 -6.87 -21.71 13.66
N GLY A 104 -6.01 -22.66 13.29
CA GLY A 104 -6.45 -23.96 12.80
C GLY A 104 -5.31 -24.92 12.45
N ALA A 105 -5.58 -26.23 12.51
CA ALA A 105 -4.61 -27.25 12.12
C ALA A 105 -4.21 -27.07 10.64
N GLY A 106 -2.90 -27.05 10.38
CA GLY A 106 -2.35 -26.89 9.04
C GLY A 106 -2.05 -25.45 8.63
N PHE A 107 -2.49 -24.44 9.40
CA PHE A 107 -2.13 -23.04 9.20
C PHE A 107 -0.98 -22.62 10.11
N SER A 108 -0.13 -21.72 9.60
CA SER A 108 0.78 -20.93 10.42
C SER A 108 -0.03 -19.92 11.24
N SER A 109 0.28 -19.82 12.53
CA SER A 109 -0.31 -18.83 13.42
C SER A 109 0.35 -17.46 13.31
N SER A 110 1.29 -17.26 12.38
CA SER A 110 1.87 -15.94 12.10
C SER A 110 0.82 -14.99 11.51
N GLU A 111 1.00 -13.70 11.76
CA GLU A 111 0.19 -12.65 11.15
C GLU A 111 0.78 -12.30 9.79
N GLU A 112 0.02 -12.54 8.72
CA GLU A 112 0.46 -12.40 7.33
C GLU A 112 -0.26 -11.25 6.63
N ASP A 113 0.35 -10.73 5.56
CA ASP A 113 -0.14 -9.53 4.87
C ASP A 113 -1.25 -9.84 3.85
N LEU A 114 -2.22 -8.92 3.77
CA LEU A 114 -3.20 -8.84 2.70
C LEU A 114 -2.92 -7.60 1.84
N THR A 115 -3.04 -7.76 0.54
CA THR A 115 -3.00 -6.67 -0.44
C THR A 115 -4.35 -5.95 -0.50
N ALA A 116 -5.45 -6.69 -0.38
CA ALA A 116 -6.80 -6.11 -0.40
C ALA A 116 -7.79 -6.94 0.42
N LEU A 117 -8.84 -6.25 0.88
CA LEU A 117 -9.97 -6.81 1.59
C LEU A 117 -11.25 -6.13 1.10
N SER A 118 -12.29 -6.91 0.84
CA SER A 118 -13.64 -6.39 0.61
C SER A 118 -14.70 -7.30 1.22
N HIS A 119 -15.73 -6.70 1.80
CA HIS A 119 -16.94 -7.38 2.23
C HIS A 119 -18.07 -6.35 2.30
N GLY A 120 -19.31 -6.83 2.38
CA GLY A 120 -20.49 -5.98 2.58
C GLY A 120 -21.56 -6.69 3.36
N ALA A 121 -22.57 -5.93 3.78
CA ALA A 121 -23.81 -6.45 4.31
C ALA A 121 -24.96 -5.67 3.68
N ALA A 122 -26.05 -6.37 3.38
CA ALA A 122 -27.24 -5.81 2.78
C ALA A 122 -28.48 -6.30 3.51
N ASN A 123 -29.41 -5.39 3.77
CA ASN A 123 -30.73 -5.75 4.29
C ASN A 123 -31.76 -5.54 3.17
N PRO A 124 -32.57 -6.57 2.80
CA PRO A 124 -33.70 -6.34 1.93
C PRO A 124 -34.67 -5.35 2.61
N ALA A 125 -34.96 -4.24 1.93
CA ALA A 125 -35.87 -3.22 2.43
C ALA A 125 -36.95 -2.93 1.39
N ALA A 126 -38.20 -2.80 1.85
CA ALA A 126 -39.33 -2.36 1.04
C ALA A 126 -39.81 -1.00 1.55
N VAL A 127 -39.97 -0.04 0.64
CA VAL A 127 -40.49 1.29 0.94
C VAL A 127 -41.92 1.38 0.44
N GLY A 128 -42.86 1.64 1.35
CA GLY A 128 -44.27 1.82 1.03
C GLY A 128 -44.84 3.11 1.64
N PRO A 129 -46.13 3.42 1.37
CA PRO A 129 -46.79 4.60 1.94
C PRO A 129 -46.80 4.65 3.47
N GLY A 130 -46.60 3.51 4.14
CA GLY A 130 -46.51 3.38 5.60
C GLY A 130 -45.08 3.37 6.16
N GLY A 131 -44.05 3.66 5.36
CA GLY A 131 -42.65 3.70 5.78
C GLY A 131 -41.80 2.54 5.25
N ILE A 132 -40.70 2.25 5.96
CA ILE A 132 -39.70 1.25 5.56
C ILE A 132 -39.93 -0.05 6.35
N SER A 133 -40.08 -1.16 5.64
CA SER A 133 -40.05 -2.52 6.20
C SER A 133 -38.74 -3.20 5.80
N THR A 134 -38.15 -3.97 6.70
CA THR A 134 -36.88 -4.69 6.46
C THR A 134 -37.06 -6.20 6.63
N GLY A 135 -36.27 -6.98 5.90
CA GLY A 135 -36.21 -8.43 6.03
C GLY A 135 -35.00 -8.91 6.84
N SER A 136 -34.52 -10.11 6.53
CA SER A 136 -33.32 -10.66 7.16
C SER A 136 -32.06 -10.14 6.47
N PRO A 137 -31.06 -9.62 7.20
CA PRO A 137 -29.82 -9.16 6.58
C PRO A 137 -29.04 -10.34 6.00
N SER A 138 -28.27 -10.04 4.96
CA SER A 138 -27.26 -10.91 4.37
C SER A 138 -25.89 -10.25 4.53
N VAL A 139 -24.89 -11.02 4.91
CA VAL A 139 -23.49 -10.57 4.90
C VAL A 139 -22.80 -11.34 3.77
N SER A 140 -22.09 -10.62 2.90
CA SER A 140 -21.34 -11.25 1.81
C SER A 140 -20.19 -12.07 2.37
N SER A 141 -19.66 -12.98 1.55
CA SER A 141 -18.34 -13.54 1.82
C SER A 141 -17.28 -12.42 1.90
N PHE A 142 -16.22 -12.70 2.65
CA PHE A 142 -15.04 -11.84 2.70
C PHE A 142 -14.15 -12.21 1.54
N SER A 143 -13.92 -11.27 0.63
CA SER A 143 -12.98 -11.41 -0.46
C SER A 143 -11.65 -10.78 -0.06
N ILE A 144 -10.62 -11.63 0.08
CA ILE A 144 -9.27 -11.22 0.44
C ILE A 144 -8.33 -11.48 -0.74
N THR A 145 -7.35 -10.60 -0.94
CA THR A 145 -6.28 -10.79 -1.93
C THR A 145 -4.94 -10.64 -1.24
N LYS A 146 -4.00 -11.53 -1.56
CA LYS A 146 -2.64 -11.56 -1.00
C LYS A 146 -1.64 -12.13 -2.00
N THR A 147 -0.36 -11.95 -1.74
CA THR A 147 0.70 -12.71 -2.41
C THR A 147 0.88 -14.06 -1.73
N MET A 148 1.53 -15.04 -2.37
CA MET A 148 1.75 -16.34 -1.71
C MET A 148 2.55 -16.21 -0.41
N ASP A 149 2.13 -16.95 0.62
CA ASP A 149 2.75 -17.00 1.94
C ASP A 149 2.73 -18.43 2.53
N LEU A 150 3.05 -18.54 3.82
CA LEU A 150 3.12 -19.81 4.54
C LEU A 150 1.78 -20.56 4.61
N ASN A 151 0.65 -19.86 4.45
CA ASN A 151 -0.70 -20.42 4.55
C ASN A 151 -1.34 -20.75 3.19
N SER A 152 -0.74 -20.33 2.08
CA SER A 152 -1.26 -20.57 0.72
C SER A 152 -1.63 -22.03 0.45
N LYS A 153 -0.74 -22.97 0.83
CA LYS A 153 -1.00 -24.41 0.71
C LYS A 153 -2.22 -24.84 1.53
N ALA A 154 -2.31 -24.35 2.76
CA ALA A 154 -3.39 -24.71 3.68
C ALA A 154 -4.74 -24.21 3.17
N PHE A 155 -4.80 -22.99 2.64
CA PHE A 155 -6.00 -22.46 2.01
C PHE A 155 -6.42 -23.24 0.76
N ASN A 156 -5.47 -23.58 -0.12
CA ASN A 156 -5.79 -24.39 -1.31
C ASN A 156 -6.36 -25.77 -0.93
N MET A 157 -5.73 -26.44 0.03
CA MET A 157 -6.23 -27.73 0.54
C MET A 157 -7.59 -27.59 1.22
N ALA A 158 -7.78 -26.53 2.01
CA ALA A 158 -9.03 -26.22 2.68
C ALA A 158 -10.21 -26.08 1.70
N THR A 159 -10.00 -25.39 0.58
CA THR A 159 -11.02 -25.23 -0.48
C THR A 159 -11.40 -26.58 -1.08
N LEU A 160 -10.41 -27.42 -1.40
CA LEU A 160 -10.66 -28.73 -2.01
C LEU A 160 -11.33 -29.72 -1.03
N ALA A 161 -10.99 -29.62 0.26
CA ALA A 161 -11.52 -30.49 1.30
C ALA A 161 -12.86 -30.02 1.89
N GLY A 162 -13.26 -28.77 1.63
CA GLY A 162 -14.47 -28.18 2.24
C GLY A 162 -14.39 -28.12 3.77
N THR A 163 -13.19 -27.94 4.33
CA THR A 163 -12.98 -27.99 5.78
C THR A 163 -13.46 -26.70 6.45
N VAL A 164 -14.18 -26.84 7.56
CA VAL A 164 -14.61 -25.72 8.42
C VAL A 164 -13.52 -25.43 9.47
N PHE A 165 -13.15 -24.17 9.60
CA PHE A 165 -12.12 -23.71 10.56
C PHE A 165 -12.73 -22.85 11.66
N ALA A 166 -12.07 -22.88 12.82
CA ALA A 166 -12.59 -22.25 14.04
C ALA A 166 -12.67 -20.72 13.90
N SER A 167 -11.58 -20.07 13.52
CA SER A 167 -11.58 -18.62 13.32
C SER A 167 -10.44 -18.10 12.44
N VAL A 168 -10.73 -16.99 11.77
CA VAL A 168 -9.75 -16.09 11.16
C VAL A 168 -10.00 -14.68 11.67
N GLU A 169 -8.93 -13.99 12.06
CA GLU A 169 -8.97 -12.57 12.41
C GLU A 169 -8.23 -11.77 11.36
N ILE A 170 -8.89 -10.73 10.85
CA ILE A 170 -8.35 -9.80 9.86
C ILE A 170 -8.21 -8.44 10.54
N LYS A 171 -7.00 -7.87 10.53
CA LYS A 171 -6.70 -6.63 11.23
C LYS A 171 -6.25 -5.55 10.25
N VAL A 172 -6.69 -4.33 10.51
CA VAL A 172 -6.41 -3.16 9.67
C VAL A 172 -5.64 -2.13 10.48
N TYR A 173 -4.47 -1.76 9.97
CA TYR A 173 -3.52 -0.88 10.63
C TYR A 173 -3.41 0.46 9.91
N ALA A 174 -3.20 1.51 10.69
CA ALA A 174 -2.74 2.80 10.19
C ALA A 174 -1.29 2.68 9.69
N THR A 175 -0.88 3.52 8.75
CA THR A 175 0.53 3.60 8.33
C THR A 175 1.47 3.79 9.51
N GLY A 176 2.38 2.82 9.70
CA GLY A 176 3.39 2.82 10.76
C GLY A 176 2.88 2.43 12.15
N ALA A 177 1.61 2.04 12.32
CA ALA A 177 1.08 1.61 13.60
C ALA A 177 1.36 0.14 13.90
N THR A 178 1.58 -0.18 15.17
CA THR A 178 1.72 -1.55 15.68
C THR A 178 0.41 -2.11 16.23
N THR A 179 -0.59 -1.26 16.45
CA THR A 179 -1.93 -1.63 16.90
C THR A 179 -2.93 -1.39 15.78
N PRO A 180 -3.85 -2.34 15.52
CA PRO A 180 -4.88 -2.12 14.53
C PRO A 180 -5.87 -1.06 15.00
N TYR A 181 -6.52 -0.37 14.07
CA TYR A 181 -7.65 0.50 14.38
C TYR A 181 -8.99 -0.23 14.20
N ALA A 182 -9.02 -1.28 13.37
CA ALA A 182 -10.18 -2.14 13.16
C ALA A 182 -9.77 -3.60 13.04
N SER A 183 -10.60 -4.52 13.53
CA SER A 183 -10.48 -5.94 13.20
C SER A 183 -11.83 -6.60 12.92
N TYR A 184 -11.78 -7.59 12.04
CA TYR A 184 -12.90 -8.43 11.65
C TYR A 184 -12.58 -9.87 12.05
N GLN A 185 -13.51 -10.53 12.73
CA GLN A 185 -13.34 -11.93 13.13
C GLN A 185 -14.43 -12.76 12.47
N LEU A 186 -14.01 -13.79 11.75
CA LEU A 186 -14.92 -14.75 11.12
C LEU A 186 -14.76 -16.07 11.88
N LYS A 187 -15.85 -16.62 12.44
CA LYS A 187 -15.82 -17.92 13.13
C LYS A 187 -16.67 -18.94 12.39
N ASN A 188 -16.27 -20.21 12.52
CA ASN A 188 -16.83 -21.34 11.77
C ASN A 188 -16.84 -21.02 10.28
N PHE A 189 -15.65 -20.73 9.75
CA PHE A 189 -15.49 -20.23 8.39
C PHE A 189 -15.02 -21.33 7.43
N VAL A 190 -15.37 -21.18 6.16
CA VAL A 190 -14.97 -22.04 5.03
C VAL A 190 -14.38 -21.18 3.93
N VAL A 191 -13.44 -21.75 3.17
CA VAL A 191 -12.94 -21.14 1.94
C VAL A 191 -13.82 -21.59 0.77
N GLU A 192 -14.72 -20.73 0.33
CA GLU A 192 -15.69 -21.03 -0.76
C GLU A 192 -15.07 -20.94 -2.15
N GLY A 193 -14.06 -20.08 -2.29
CA GLY A 193 -13.37 -19.86 -3.54
C GLY A 193 -11.90 -19.56 -3.31
N TYR A 194 -11.05 -20.13 -4.14
CA TYR A 194 -9.61 -19.91 -4.14
C TYR A 194 -9.13 -19.79 -5.58
N GLN A 195 -8.55 -18.66 -5.91
CA GLN A 195 -8.05 -18.33 -7.25
C GLN A 195 -6.60 -17.87 -7.14
N VAL A 196 -5.78 -18.29 -8.09
CA VAL A 196 -4.37 -17.88 -8.19
C VAL A 196 -4.16 -17.24 -9.54
N SER A 197 -3.50 -16.08 -9.55
CA SER A 197 -3.17 -15.33 -10.75
C SER A 197 -1.72 -14.87 -10.73
N VAL A 198 -1.07 -14.92 -11.89
CA VAL A 198 0.27 -14.36 -12.11
C VAL A 198 0.35 -13.91 -13.56
N SER A 199 1.00 -12.77 -13.79
CA SER A 199 1.37 -12.30 -15.12
C SER A 199 2.87 -12.53 -15.35
N ALA A 200 3.31 -12.59 -16.61
CA ALA A 200 4.73 -12.57 -16.93
C ALA A 200 5.41 -11.27 -16.44
N ASP A 201 6.72 -11.16 -16.63
CA ASP A 201 7.52 -9.95 -16.36
C ASP A 201 7.80 -9.66 -14.87
N GLY A 202 7.98 -10.71 -14.06
CA GLY A 202 8.47 -10.59 -12.69
C GLY A 202 7.41 -10.22 -11.66
N ALA A 203 6.13 -10.33 -12.01
CA ALA A 203 5.04 -10.17 -11.05
C ALA A 203 5.02 -11.31 -10.01
N GLU A 204 4.68 -10.97 -8.77
CA GLU A 204 4.49 -11.97 -7.71
C GLU A 204 3.18 -12.76 -7.95
N LEU A 205 3.18 -14.04 -7.56
CA LEU A 205 1.96 -14.85 -7.55
C LEU A 205 0.98 -14.26 -6.53
N THR A 206 -0.22 -13.95 -7.02
CA THR A 206 -1.33 -13.39 -6.23
C THR A 206 -2.43 -14.43 -6.07
N GLU A 207 -3.07 -14.40 -4.92
CA GLU A 207 -4.16 -15.29 -4.54
C GLU A 207 -5.37 -14.46 -4.13
N SER A 208 -6.55 -14.82 -4.63
CA SER A 208 -7.82 -14.25 -4.21
C SER A 208 -8.68 -15.35 -3.58
N LEU A 209 -9.11 -15.12 -2.34
CA LEU A 209 -9.91 -16.07 -1.56
C LEU A 209 -11.25 -15.46 -1.20
N SER A 210 -12.30 -16.28 -1.25
CA SER A 210 -13.64 -15.96 -0.74
C SER A 210 -13.93 -16.79 0.50
N LEU A 211 -14.19 -16.13 1.63
CA LEU A 211 -14.43 -16.76 2.92
C LEU A 211 -15.89 -16.57 3.34
N SER A 212 -16.61 -17.65 3.57
CA SER A 212 -17.90 -17.61 4.28
C SER A 212 -17.77 -18.09 5.70
N PHE A 213 -18.74 -17.70 6.52
CA PHE A 213 -18.66 -17.83 7.96
C PHE A 213 -20.05 -17.85 8.56
N GLU A 214 -20.16 -18.45 9.74
CA GLU A 214 -21.39 -18.44 10.51
C GLU A 214 -21.48 -17.20 11.40
N ASN A 215 -20.35 -16.79 11.99
CA ASN A 215 -20.31 -15.66 12.92
C ASN A 215 -19.38 -14.58 12.40
N TYR A 216 -19.91 -13.37 12.33
CA TYR A 216 -19.21 -12.15 11.97
C TYR A 216 -18.95 -11.30 13.21
N GLY A 217 -17.71 -10.91 13.44
CA GLY A 217 -17.31 -9.98 14.49
C GLY A 217 -16.65 -8.75 13.91
N PHE A 218 -16.95 -7.57 14.46
CA PHE A 218 -16.25 -6.32 14.19
C PHE A 218 -15.81 -5.66 15.49
N LYS A 219 -14.59 -5.13 15.50
CA LYS A 219 -14.02 -4.39 16.62
C LYS A 219 -13.33 -3.12 16.14
N ASP A 220 -13.73 -1.99 16.73
CA ASP A 220 -13.04 -0.70 16.66
C ASP A 220 -12.11 -0.59 17.86
N TRP A 221 -10.81 -0.64 17.59
CA TRP A 221 -9.77 -0.59 18.63
C TRP A 221 -9.51 0.82 19.13
N VAL A 222 -9.87 1.85 18.37
CA VAL A 222 -9.71 3.26 18.78
C VAL A 222 -10.78 3.63 19.80
N ARG A 223 -12.02 3.18 19.59
CA ARG A 223 -13.17 3.47 20.46
C ARG A 223 -13.45 2.37 21.48
N SER A 224 -12.73 1.26 21.41
CA SER A 224 -12.97 0.07 22.24
C SER A 224 -14.41 -0.45 22.15
N THR A 225 -15.04 -0.29 20.98
CA THR A 225 -16.38 -0.80 20.71
C THR A 225 -16.30 -2.03 19.82
N SER A 226 -17.23 -2.96 20.00
CA SER A 226 -17.27 -4.18 19.19
C SER A 226 -18.68 -4.74 19.14
N PHE A 227 -18.96 -5.54 18.11
CA PHE A 227 -20.17 -6.33 18.02
C PHE A 227 -19.89 -7.64 17.29
N GLY A 228 -20.70 -8.65 17.58
CA GLY A 228 -20.80 -9.89 16.82
C GLY A 228 -22.20 -10.04 16.20
N TYR A 229 -22.31 -10.85 15.16
CA TYR A 229 -23.56 -11.23 14.53
C TYR A 229 -23.47 -12.69 14.08
N ASN A 230 -24.40 -13.53 14.55
CA ASN A 230 -24.53 -14.90 14.07
C ASN A 230 -25.55 -14.93 12.92
N LEU A 231 -25.11 -15.37 11.75
CA LEU A 231 -25.93 -15.40 10.53
C LEU A 231 -27.01 -16.48 10.59
N ALA A 232 -26.76 -17.58 11.29
CA ALA A 232 -27.70 -18.69 11.42
C ALA A 232 -28.89 -18.33 12.33
N SER A 233 -28.61 -17.76 13.51
CA SER A 233 -29.64 -17.34 14.48
C SER A 233 -30.19 -15.94 14.21
N LYS A 234 -29.51 -15.14 13.38
CA LYS A 234 -29.85 -13.75 13.04
C LYS A 234 -29.84 -12.79 14.23
N THR A 235 -28.95 -13.04 15.19
CA THR A 235 -28.86 -12.25 16.44
C THR A 235 -27.49 -11.60 16.60
N PHE A 236 -27.47 -10.42 17.23
CA PHE A 236 -26.22 -9.83 17.70
C PHE A 236 -25.65 -10.66 18.86
N THR A 237 -24.34 -10.82 18.83
CA THR A 237 -23.54 -11.56 19.81
C THR A 237 -22.39 -10.68 20.28
N SER A 238 -21.60 -11.16 21.24
CA SER A 238 -20.30 -10.58 21.53
C SER A 238 -19.33 -10.87 20.39
N TYR A 239 -18.34 -9.98 20.23
CA TYR A 239 -17.17 -10.20 19.37
C TYR A 239 -16.48 -11.52 19.70
#